data_AF-A0AA41BXM3-F1
#
_entry.id   AF-A0AA41BXM3-F1
#
_cell.length_a   1.000
_cell.length_b   1.000
_cell.length_c   1.000
_cell.angle_alpha   90.00
_cell.angle_beta   90.00
_cell.angle_gamma   90.00
#
_symmetry.space_group_name_H-M   'P 1'
#
loop_
_entity.id
_entity.type
_entity.pdbx_description
1 polymer ?
#
loop_
_entity_poly.entity_id
_entity_poly.type
_entity_poly.pdbx_seq_one_letter_code
_entity_poly.pdbx_strand_id
1 'polypeptide(L)' 'MATKMTEKQKEQFYRKRRNHNFQSSAALDGLKTALVELADEQIFARIEALRGHYER' A
#
# COMPACT_ATOMS: atom_id res chain seq x y z
N MET A 1 -14.58 -29.08 -5.07
CA MET A 1 -13.48 -28.08 -5.04
C MET A 1 -14.07 -26.76 -4.59
N ALA A 2 -13.72 -26.22 -3.42
CA ALA A 2 -14.27 -24.93 -2.99
C ALA A 2 -13.73 -23.81 -3.88
N THR A 3 -14.57 -23.30 -4.79
CA THR A 3 -14.20 -22.32 -5.83
C THR A 3 -14.13 -20.88 -5.32
N LYS A 4 -14.58 -20.62 -4.08
CA LYS A 4 -14.74 -19.26 -3.53
C LYS A 4 -13.69 -19.00 -2.46
N MET A 5 -12.90 -17.94 -2.63
CA MET A 5 -11.96 -17.48 -1.61
C MET A 5 -12.70 -17.07 -0.33
N THR A 6 -12.14 -17.44 0.81
CA THR A 6 -12.57 -16.92 2.11
C THR A 6 -12.20 -15.46 2.25
N GLU A 7 -12.88 -14.73 3.15
CA GLU A 7 -12.56 -13.32 3.39
C GLU A 7 -11.11 -13.12 3.84
N LYS A 8 -10.59 -14.01 4.68
CA LYS A 8 -9.17 -14.00 5.10
C LYS A 8 -8.21 -14.17 3.92
N GLN A 9 -8.54 -15.04 2.96
CA GLN A 9 -7.72 -15.24 1.76
C GLN A 9 -7.74 -13.99 0.86
N LYS A 10 -8.90 -13.34 0.70
CA LYS A 10 -9.01 -12.08 -0.06
C LYS A 10 -8.21 -10.96 0.59
N GLU A 11 -8.32 -10.81 1.90
CA GLU A 11 -7.58 -9.81 2.67
C GLU A 11 -6.07 -10.02 2.52
N GLN A 12 -5.60 -11.26 2.67
CA GLN A 12 -4.18 -11.57 2.51
C GLN A 12 -3.69 -11.28 1.08
N PHE A 13 -4.50 -11.61 0.07
CA PHE A 13 -4.19 -11.32 -1.32
C PHE A 13 -4.09 -9.81 -1.59
N TYR A 14 -5.03 -9.03 -1.04
CA TYR A 14 -5.00 -7.57 -1.12
C TYR A 14 -3.75 -6.99 -0.46
N ARG A 15 -3.44 -7.37 0.78
CA ARG A 15 -2.25 -6.90 1.52
C ARG A 15 -0.95 -7.16 0.74
N LYS A 16 -0.83 -8.32 0.08
CA LYS A 16 0.34 -8.68 -0.72
C LYS A 16 0.54 -7.80 -1.97
N ARG A 17 -0.54 -7.28 -2.57
CA ARG A 17 -0.47 -6.62 -3.88
C ARG A 17 -0.71 -5.12 -3.85
N ARG A 18 -1.38 -4.60 -2.82
CA ARG A 18 -1.83 -3.20 -2.79
C ARG A 18 -0.71 -2.17 -3.05
N ASN A 19 0.49 -2.38 -2.51
CA ASN A 19 1.60 -1.42 -2.67
C ASN A 19 2.18 -1.46 -4.09
N HIS A 20 2.36 -2.65 -4.67
CA HIS A 20 2.79 -2.79 -6.07
C HIS A 20 1.73 -2.26 -7.03
N ASN A 21 0.45 -2.55 -6.77
CA ASN A 21 -0.66 -2.03 -7.56
C ASN A 21 -0.70 -0.50 -7.53
N PHE A 22 -0.48 0.12 -6.36
CA PHE A 22 -0.40 1.57 -6.23
C PHE A 22 0.77 2.15 -7.03
N GLN A 23 1.96 1.56 -6.94
CA GLN A 23 3.13 1.99 -7.73
C GLN A 23 2.85 1.90 -9.24
N SER A 24 2.30 0.77 -9.70
CA SER A 24 1.95 0.58 -11.11
C SER A 24 0.84 1.54 -11.56
N SER A 25 -0.14 1.81 -10.71
CA SER A 25 -1.19 2.80 -10.97
C SER A 25 -0.61 4.21 -11.12
N ALA A 26 0.25 4.62 -10.20
CA ALA A 26 0.93 5.92 -10.26
C ALA A 26 1.76 6.07 -11.54
N ALA A 27 2.38 4.98 -12.01
CA ALA A 27 3.13 4.97 -13.26
C ALA A 27 2.25 5.20 -14.50
N LEU A 28 0.96 4.81 -14.47
CA LEU A 28 0.00 5.13 -15.54
C LEU A 28 -0.24 6.64 -15.66
N ASP A 29 -0.15 7.37 -14.54
CA ASP A 29 -0.23 8.83 -14.48
C ASP A 29 1.13 9.51 -14.72
N GLY A 30 2.15 8.74 -15.11
CA GLY A 30 3.52 9.24 -15.34
C GLY A 30 4.31 9.55 -14.07
N LEU A 31 3.79 9.21 -12.89
CA LEU A 31 4.47 9.42 -11.61
C LEU A 31 5.47 8.29 -11.34
N LYS A 32 6.73 8.65 -11.08
CA LYS A 32 7.76 7.70 -10.64
C LYS A 32 7.84 7.70 -9.10
N THR A 33 7.16 6.75 -8.48
CA THR A 33 7.15 6.58 -7.01
C THR A 33 7.93 5.34 -6.58
N ALA A 34 8.58 5.43 -5.42
CA ALA A 34 9.25 4.28 -4.81
C ALA A 34 8.22 3.28 -4.27
N LEU A 35 8.57 1.99 -4.29
CA LEU A 35 7.73 0.96 -3.69
C LEU A 35 7.67 1.17 -2.17
N VAL A 36 6.46 1.16 -1.62
CA VAL A 36 6.24 1.23 -0.18
C VAL A 36 6.44 -0.17 0.41
N GLU A 37 7.49 -0.35 1.21
CA GLU A 37 7.81 -1.62 1.88
C GLU A 37 7.50 -1.61 3.38
N LEU A 38 6.87 -0.53 3.87
CA LEU A 38 6.50 -0.38 5.28
C LEU A 38 5.42 -1.37 5.70
N ALA A 39 5.58 -1.90 6.91
CA ALA A 39 4.52 -2.65 7.59
C ALA A 39 3.34 -1.73 7.96
N ASP A 40 2.16 -2.31 8.15
CA ASP A 40 0.92 -1.57 8.44
C ASP A 40 1.09 -0.61 9.64
N GLU A 41 1.80 -1.06 10.67
CA GLU A 41 2.03 -0.31 11.91
C GLU A 41 2.97 0.88 11.70
N GLN A 42 3.84 0.82 10.70
CA GLN A 42 4.84 1.86 10.42
C GLN A 42 4.28 2.99 9.54
N ILE A 43 3.22 2.71 8.78
CA ILE A 43 2.64 3.67 7.82
C ILE A 43 2.15 4.93 8.54
N PHE A 44 1.39 4.77 9.63
CA PHE A 44 0.84 5.91 10.36
C PHE A 44 1.93 6.80 10.96
N ALA A 45 2.94 6.19 11.59
CA ALA A 45 4.08 6.93 12.13
C ALA A 45 4.84 7.69 11.03
N ARG A 46 4.99 7.09 9.84
CA ARG A 46 5.63 7.75 8.70
C ARG A 46 4.81 8.94 8.18
N ILE A 47 3.48 8.81 8.10
CA ILE A 47 2.59 9.88 7.66
C ILE A 47 2.65 11.06 8.64
N GLU A 48 2.56 10.81 9.94
CA GLU A 48 2.66 11.88 10.96
C GLU A 48 4.01 12.61 10.90
N ALA A 49 5.11 11.89 10.71
CA ALA A 49 6.42 12.49 10.52
C ALA A 49 6.51 13.35 9.25
N LEU A 50 5.86 12.93 8.15
CA LEU A 50 5.82 13.70 6.90
C LEU A 50 4.97 14.96 7.05
N ARG A 51 3.81 14.88 7.72
CA ARG A 51 2.97 16.06 8.01
C ARG A 51 3.76 17.09 8.80
N GLY A 52 4.40 16.68 9.89
CA GLY A 52 5.22 17.59 10.71
C GLY A 52 6.41 18.21 9.98
N HIS A 53 6.89 17.59 8.90
CA HIS A 53 7.97 18.11 8.06
C HIS A 53 7.49 19.13 7.01
N TYR A 54 6.31 18.93 6.42
CA TYR A 54 5.82 19.74 5.29
C TYR A 54 4.73 20.76 5.65
N GLU A 55 4.03 20.61 6.78
CA GLU A 55 2.95 21.51 7.23
C GLU A 55 3.43 22.62 8.18
N ARG A 56 4.74 22.69 8.44
CA ARG A 56 5.39 23.81 9.14
C ARG A 56 5.94 24.82 8.14
#